data_AF-A0A957EF09-F1
#
_entry.id   AF-A0A957EF09-F1
#
_cell.length_a   1.000
_cell.length_b   1.000
_cell.length_c   1.000
_cell.angle_alpha   90.00
_cell.angle_beta   90.00
_cell.angle_gamma   90.00
#
_symmetry.space_group_name_H-M   'P 1'
#
loop_
_entity.id
_entity.type
_entity.pdbx_description
1 polymer ?
#
loop_
_entity_poly.entity_id
_entity_poly.type
_entity_poly.pdbx_seq_one_letter_code
_entity_poly.pdbx_strand_id
1 'polypeptide(L)'
;MSNRLQFAIVGIPLSRPEIVEFLVPPQPQSRGRMVTIVGQRPSATAEAKWIAQLRETAVPTINDLLHIDNPHSHLVQRATDRLVPVELLAEADFLTRPLGGWIANYFGVMGYEPPLANGDPLLDRAEILHDFGDQIRFFGADPQQLASRLEAETGLTVAEAADAFCRLHTIREAQLGENTSLPTRMAYIDQLYATIANERGFATDNQPPLPATFLIDE
;
A
#
# COMPACT_ATOMS: atom_id res chain seq x y z
N MET A 1 -34.25 -9.07 -9.20
CA MET A 1 -33.29 -8.12 -9.79
C MET A 1 -32.00 -8.91 -10.03
N SER A 2 -31.50 -8.99 -11.26
CA SER A 2 -30.22 -9.67 -11.53
C SER A 2 -29.12 -8.89 -10.80
N ASN A 3 -28.45 -9.53 -9.84
CA ASN A 3 -27.27 -8.96 -9.18
C ASN A 3 -26.21 -8.73 -10.27
N ARG A 4 -26.13 -7.49 -10.76
CA ARG A 4 -25.16 -7.11 -11.78
C ARG A 4 -23.79 -7.10 -11.13
N LEU A 5 -22.85 -7.86 -11.69
CA LEU A 5 -21.45 -7.84 -11.30
C LEU A 5 -20.94 -6.40 -11.27
N GLN A 6 -20.41 -5.97 -10.12
CA GLN A 6 -19.82 -4.65 -9.92
C GLN A 6 -18.30 -4.78 -9.87
N PHE A 7 -17.58 -3.71 -10.24
CA PHE A 7 -16.13 -3.65 -10.13
C PHE A 7 -15.73 -2.54 -9.18
N ALA A 8 -14.78 -2.84 -8.29
CA ALA A 8 -14.20 -1.84 -7.41
C ALA A 8 -12.71 -2.11 -7.18
N ILE A 9 -11.99 -1.09 -6.74
CA ILE A 9 -10.64 -1.25 -6.19
C ILE A 9 -10.79 -1.85 -4.80
N VAL A 10 -10.10 -2.95 -4.56
CA VAL A 10 -10.15 -3.70 -3.31
C VAL A 10 -8.76 -3.79 -2.72
N GLY A 11 -8.67 -3.50 -1.42
CA GLY A 11 -7.50 -3.75 -0.59
C GLY A 11 -7.75 -4.94 0.34
N ILE A 12 -6.76 -5.80 0.54
CA ILE A 12 -6.83 -6.91 1.50
C ILE A 12 -5.55 -6.94 2.34
N PRO A 13 -5.64 -6.80 3.68
CA PRO A 13 -4.49 -6.92 4.57
C PRO A 13 -4.11 -8.39 4.73
N LEU A 14 -2.96 -8.79 4.17
CA LEU A 14 -2.61 -10.21 4.05
C LEU A 14 -1.99 -10.81 5.32
N SER A 15 -1.61 -9.98 6.30
CA SER A 15 -0.97 -10.42 7.54
C SER A 15 -1.94 -10.94 8.61
N ARG A 16 -3.25 -10.93 8.36
CA ARG A 16 -4.24 -11.41 9.33
C ARG A 16 -4.10 -12.93 9.53
N PRO A 17 -4.12 -13.45 10.77
CA PRO A 17 -3.85 -14.86 11.06
C PRO A 17 -4.67 -15.84 10.20
N GLU A 18 -5.97 -15.59 10.06
CA GLU A 18 -6.88 -16.41 9.26
C GLU A 18 -6.58 -16.39 7.75
N ILE A 19 -5.99 -15.31 7.25
CA ILE A 19 -5.54 -15.21 5.84
C ILE A 19 -4.22 -15.95 5.69
N VAL A 20 -3.29 -15.80 6.63
CA VAL A 20 -2.02 -16.53 6.63
C VAL A 20 -2.28 -18.05 6.67
N GLU A 21 -3.16 -18.53 7.54
CA GLU A 21 -3.59 -19.93 7.59
C GLU A 21 -4.25 -20.40 6.29
N PHE A 22 -4.97 -19.50 5.60
CA PHE A 22 -5.59 -19.81 4.33
C PHE A 22 -4.61 -19.81 3.14
N LEU A 23 -3.57 -18.98 3.15
CA LEU A 23 -2.59 -18.90 2.06
C LEU A 23 -1.41 -19.85 2.25
N VAL A 24 -1.04 -20.18 3.49
CA VAL A 24 0.19 -20.92 3.84
C VAL A 24 -0.14 -22.23 4.57
N PRO A 25 0.44 -23.38 4.14
CA PRO A 25 1.26 -23.53 2.96
C PRO A 25 0.42 -23.43 1.67
N PRO A 26 1.02 -22.97 0.56
CA PRO A 26 0.36 -22.96 -0.75
C PRO A 26 -0.15 -24.36 -1.09
N GLN A 27 -1.45 -24.48 -1.35
CA GLN A 27 -2.04 -25.76 -1.69
C GLN A 27 -1.75 -26.11 -3.16
N PRO A 28 -1.61 -27.39 -3.53
CA PRO A 28 -1.45 -27.80 -4.93
C PRO A 28 -2.69 -27.50 -5.79
N GLN A 29 -3.87 -27.70 -5.22
CA GLN A 29 -5.15 -27.38 -5.86
C GLN A 29 -5.62 -25.99 -5.41
N SER A 30 -6.14 -25.19 -6.34
CA SER A 30 -6.73 -23.87 -6.01
C SER A 30 -7.95 -24.03 -5.12
N ARG A 31 -8.09 -23.15 -4.11
CA ARG A 31 -9.23 -23.11 -3.19
C ARG A 31 -9.73 -21.67 -2.96
N GLY A 32 -10.88 -21.57 -2.30
CA GLY A 32 -11.55 -20.30 -2.07
C GLY A 32 -12.46 -19.91 -3.22
N ARG A 33 -12.90 -18.65 -3.22
CA ARG A 33 -13.89 -18.17 -4.19
C ARG A 33 -13.25 -17.80 -5.52
N MET A 34 -13.96 -18.09 -6.61
CA MET A 34 -13.62 -17.57 -7.92
C MET A 34 -14.03 -16.11 -8.02
N VAL A 35 -13.06 -15.24 -8.23
CA VAL A 35 -13.25 -13.79 -8.43
C VAL A 35 -12.79 -13.39 -9.82
N THR A 36 -13.44 -12.37 -10.38
CA THR A 36 -12.99 -11.76 -11.64
C THR A 36 -12.05 -10.61 -11.30
N ILE A 37 -10.85 -10.60 -11.87
CA ILE A 37 -9.89 -9.50 -11.71
C ILE A 37 -9.47 -8.95 -13.07
N VAL A 38 -8.86 -7.77 -13.07
CA VAL A 38 -8.22 -7.20 -14.26
C VAL A 38 -6.79 -7.71 -14.36
N GLY A 39 -6.48 -8.47 -15.41
CA GLY A 39 -5.14 -8.96 -15.72
C GLY A 39 -4.28 -7.90 -16.44
N GLN A 40 -2.96 -8.10 -16.41
CA GLN A 40 -2.00 -7.24 -17.13
C GLN A 40 -2.09 -7.38 -18.65
N ARG A 41 -2.60 -8.50 -19.15
CA ARG A 41 -2.77 -8.81 -20.56
C ARG A 41 -4.22 -9.26 -20.83
N PRO A 42 -4.70 -9.13 -22.07
CA PRO A 42 -5.93 -9.76 -22.50
C PRO A 42 -5.95 -11.26 -22.15
N SER A 43 -7.12 -11.79 -21.85
CA SER A 43 -7.29 -13.23 -21.67
C SER A 43 -7.03 -13.95 -23.00
N ALA A 44 -6.48 -15.18 -22.94
CA ALA A 44 -6.25 -15.99 -24.14
C ALA A 44 -7.52 -16.19 -24.97
N THR A 45 -8.69 -16.26 -24.32
CA THR A 45 -9.99 -16.34 -25.00
C THR A 45 -10.35 -15.05 -25.73
N ALA A 46 -10.10 -13.88 -25.13
CA ALA A 46 -10.33 -12.59 -25.79
C ALA A 46 -9.38 -12.41 -26.98
N GLU A 47 -8.10 -12.75 -26.80
CA GLU A 47 -7.09 -12.71 -27.87
C GLU A 47 -7.46 -13.61 -29.05
N ALA A 48 -7.86 -14.86 -28.78
CA ALA A 48 -8.29 -15.78 -29.83
C ALA A 48 -9.52 -15.26 -30.61
N LYS A 49 -10.50 -14.66 -29.91
CA LYS A 49 -11.68 -14.07 -30.54
C LYS A 49 -11.33 -12.86 -31.40
N TRP A 50 -10.46 -11.99 -30.90
CA TRP A 50 -9.98 -10.82 -31.63
C TRP A 50 -9.22 -11.21 -32.90
N ILE A 51 -8.32 -12.19 -32.82
CA ILE A 51 -7.61 -12.74 -33.99
C ILE A 51 -8.59 -13.32 -35.02
N ALA A 52 -9.60 -14.07 -34.58
CA ALA A 52 -10.61 -14.62 -35.47
C ALA A 52 -11.39 -13.50 -36.20
N GLN A 53 -11.84 -12.48 -35.45
CA GLN A 53 -12.54 -11.33 -36.02
C GLN A 53 -11.69 -10.57 -37.04
N LEU A 54 -10.40 -10.34 -36.77
CA LEU A 54 -9.50 -9.68 -37.71
C LEU A 54 -9.33 -10.46 -39.02
N ARG A 55 -9.32 -11.80 -38.96
CA ARG A 55 -9.22 -12.66 -40.15
C ARG A 55 -10.48 -12.62 -41.01
N GLU A 56 -11.63 -12.46 -40.40
CA GLU A 56 -12.93 -12.38 -41.08
C GLU A 56 -13.22 -10.97 -41.63
N THR A 57 -12.45 -9.97 -41.21
CA THR A 57 -12.62 -8.57 -41.61
C THR A 57 -11.86 -8.30 -42.91
N ALA A 58 -12.58 -7.90 -43.97
CA ALA A 58 -12.00 -7.73 -45.31
C ALA A 58 -10.83 -6.72 -45.37
N VAL A 59 -10.93 -5.61 -44.64
CA VAL A 59 -9.85 -4.63 -44.44
C VAL A 59 -9.92 -4.13 -43.00
N PRO A 60 -9.09 -4.65 -42.07
CA PRO A 60 -9.08 -4.19 -40.69
C PRO A 60 -8.73 -2.71 -40.55
N THR A 61 -9.40 -2.03 -39.63
CA THR A 61 -9.12 -0.63 -39.26
C THR A 61 -8.24 -0.55 -38.01
N ILE A 62 -7.69 0.64 -37.72
CA ILE A 62 -6.94 0.87 -36.46
C ILE A 62 -7.82 0.56 -35.25
N ASN A 63 -9.12 0.89 -35.30
CA ASN A 63 -10.04 0.61 -34.19
C ASN A 63 -10.22 -0.90 -33.97
N ASP A 64 -10.22 -1.70 -35.04
CA ASP A 64 -10.29 -3.16 -34.92
C ASP A 64 -9.04 -3.72 -34.25
N LEU A 65 -7.86 -3.13 -34.53
CA LEU A 65 -6.61 -3.50 -33.87
C LEU A 65 -6.62 -3.12 -32.39
N LEU A 66 -7.08 -1.92 -32.06
CA LEU A 66 -7.13 -1.42 -30.67
C LEU A 66 -8.24 -2.05 -29.83
N HIS A 67 -9.19 -2.77 -30.43
CA HIS A 67 -10.31 -3.38 -29.71
C HIS A 67 -9.84 -4.39 -28.64
N ILE A 68 -8.67 -5.00 -28.84
CA ILE A 68 -8.09 -5.94 -27.89
C ILE A 68 -7.74 -5.28 -26.54
N ASP A 69 -7.42 -3.98 -26.55
CA ASP A 69 -7.08 -3.19 -25.38
C ASP A 69 -8.33 -2.73 -24.58
N ASN A 70 -9.52 -3.19 -24.97
CA ASN A 70 -10.73 -2.99 -24.18
C ASN A 70 -10.54 -3.63 -22.79
N PRO A 71 -10.76 -2.90 -21.68
CA PRO A 71 -10.61 -3.44 -20.32
C PRO A 71 -11.37 -4.76 -20.07
N HIS A 72 -12.50 -4.98 -20.74
CA HIS A 72 -13.24 -6.24 -20.65
C HIS A 72 -12.48 -7.45 -21.20
N SER A 73 -11.58 -7.25 -22.17
CA SER A 73 -10.71 -8.30 -22.73
C SER A 73 -9.66 -8.77 -21.73
N HIS A 74 -9.33 -7.93 -20.73
CA HIS A 74 -8.33 -8.20 -19.69
C HIS A 74 -8.93 -8.90 -18.45
N LEU A 75 -10.25 -9.13 -18.42
CA LEU A 75 -10.88 -9.80 -17.29
C LEU A 75 -10.49 -11.28 -17.25
N VAL A 76 -9.99 -11.72 -16.09
CA VAL A 76 -9.62 -13.11 -15.84
C VAL A 76 -10.25 -13.60 -14.54
N GLN A 77 -10.63 -14.87 -14.49
CA GLN A 77 -11.06 -15.50 -13.25
C GLN A 77 -9.87 -16.10 -12.50
N ARG A 78 -9.80 -15.85 -11.20
CA ARG A 78 -8.77 -16.39 -10.30
C ARG A 78 -9.45 -16.83 -9.01
N ALA A 79 -8.98 -17.92 -8.43
CA ALA A 79 -9.31 -18.26 -7.06
C ALA A 79 -8.62 -17.29 -6.10
N THR A 80 -9.26 -16.98 -4.97
CA THR A 80 -8.73 -16.04 -3.96
C THR A 80 -7.37 -16.46 -3.43
N ASP A 81 -7.12 -17.75 -3.26
CA ASP A 81 -5.81 -18.29 -2.83
C ASP A 81 -4.68 -18.10 -3.86
N ARG A 82 -5.01 -17.69 -5.10
CA ARG A 82 -4.06 -17.40 -6.19
C ARG A 82 -3.93 -15.91 -6.52
N LEU A 83 -4.49 -15.03 -5.69
CA LEU A 83 -4.31 -13.60 -5.86
C LEU A 83 -2.87 -13.16 -5.55
N VAL A 84 -2.20 -13.88 -4.65
CA VAL A 84 -0.77 -13.70 -4.34
C VAL A 84 0.04 -14.76 -5.08
N PRO A 85 1.10 -14.39 -5.82
CA PRO A 85 2.03 -15.34 -6.45
C PRO A 85 2.62 -16.33 -5.42
N VAL A 86 2.71 -17.61 -5.82
CA VAL A 86 3.17 -18.69 -4.93
C VAL A 86 4.63 -18.50 -4.53
N GLU A 87 5.44 -17.90 -5.39
CA GLU A 87 6.84 -17.60 -5.15
C GLU A 87 7.02 -16.67 -3.94
N LEU A 88 6.12 -15.69 -3.79
CA LEU A 88 6.12 -14.79 -2.64
C LEU A 88 5.65 -15.51 -1.36
N LEU A 89 4.68 -16.41 -1.48
CA LEU A 89 4.19 -17.21 -0.34
C LEU A 89 5.22 -18.25 0.15
N ALA A 90 6.23 -18.58 -0.66
CA ALA A 90 7.31 -19.48 -0.27
C ALA A 90 8.38 -18.79 0.58
N GLU A 91 8.40 -17.46 0.62
CA GLU A 91 9.27 -16.69 1.51
C GLU A 91 8.74 -16.74 2.95
N ALA A 92 9.57 -17.19 3.90
CA ALA A 92 9.16 -17.54 5.26
C ALA A 92 8.40 -16.43 6.02
N ASP A 93 8.66 -15.17 5.68
CA ASP A 93 8.08 -14.02 6.36
C ASP A 93 7.38 -13.03 5.43
N PHE A 94 7.11 -13.36 4.17
CA PHE A 94 6.54 -12.38 3.23
C PHE A 94 5.22 -11.76 3.73
N LEU A 95 4.34 -12.58 4.32
CA LEU A 95 3.04 -12.13 4.84
C LEU A 95 3.13 -11.48 6.23
N THR A 96 4.15 -11.81 7.00
CA THR A 96 4.24 -11.51 8.44
C THR A 96 5.31 -10.48 8.78
N ARG A 97 6.27 -10.25 7.88
CA ARG A 97 7.38 -9.31 8.09
C ARG A 97 6.84 -7.88 8.16
N PRO A 98 7.04 -7.17 9.29
CA PRO A 98 6.72 -5.75 9.37
C PRO A 98 7.74 -4.95 8.55
N LEU A 99 7.29 -4.24 7.52
CA LEU A 99 8.12 -3.35 6.71
C LEU A 99 7.96 -1.92 7.20
N GLY A 100 8.52 -1.66 8.37
CA GLY A 100 8.51 -0.32 8.95
C GLY A 100 7.12 0.17 9.36
N GLY A 101 6.24 -0.73 9.79
CA GLY A 101 4.85 -0.46 10.16
C GLY A 101 3.84 -0.82 9.06
N TRP A 102 4.33 -1.15 7.87
CA TRP A 102 3.51 -1.63 6.76
C TRP A 102 3.45 -3.16 6.74
N ILE A 103 2.24 -3.69 6.56
CA ILE A 103 1.98 -5.11 6.34
C ILE A 103 1.91 -5.42 4.84
N ALA A 104 2.03 -6.69 4.47
CA ALA A 104 1.74 -7.13 3.12
C ALA A 104 0.26 -6.92 2.79
N ASN A 105 -0.04 -6.32 1.63
CA ASN A 105 -1.40 -6.08 1.16
C ASN A 105 -1.57 -6.56 -0.27
N TYR A 106 -2.75 -7.10 -0.58
CA TYR A 106 -3.21 -7.22 -1.96
C TYR A 106 -3.98 -5.96 -2.34
N PHE A 107 -3.72 -5.45 -3.54
CA PHE A 107 -4.46 -4.35 -4.15
C PHE A 107 -4.80 -4.70 -5.59
N GLY A 108 -6.06 -4.54 -5.96
CA GLY A 108 -6.48 -4.78 -7.33
C GLY A 108 -7.92 -4.40 -7.62
N VAL A 109 -8.26 -4.32 -8.90
CA VAL A 109 -9.64 -4.20 -9.34
C VAL A 109 -10.28 -5.59 -9.33
N MET A 110 -11.36 -5.73 -8.56
CA MET A 110 -12.08 -6.98 -8.38
C MET A 110 -13.55 -6.81 -8.77
N GLY A 111 -14.04 -7.78 -9.53
CA GLY A 111 -15.45 -7.99 -9.82
C GLY A 111 -16.11 -8.76 -8.69
N TYR A 112 -17.19 -8.21 -8.11
CA TYR A 112 -17.91 -8.83 -7.01
C TYR A 112 -19.43 -8.66 -7.16
N GLU A 113 -20.16 -9.57 -6.52
CA GLU A 113 -21.60 -9.44 -6.31
C GLU A 113 -21.81 -9.02 -4.85
N PRO A 114 -22.54 -7.93 -4.57
CA PRO A 114 -22.74 -7.48 -3.20
C PRO A 114 -23.47 -8.53 -2.34
N PRO A 115 -23.04 -8.76 -1.08
CA PRO A 115 -21.88 -8.14 -0.42
C PRO A 115 -20.53 -8.77 -0.83
N LEU A 116 -19.45 -7.97 -0.79
CA LEU A 116 -18.08 -8.45 -1.09
C LEU A 116 -17.66 -9.60 -0.17
N ALA A 117 -17.88 -9.43 1.14
CA ALA A 117 -17.68 -10.46 2.16
C ALA A 117 -18.68 -11.60 1.96
N ASN A 118 -18.18 -12.83 1.91
CA ASN A 118 -19.00 -13.96 1.49
C ASN A 118 -18.55 -15.33 2.05
N GLY A 119 -17.85 -15.33 3.19
CA GLY A 119 -17.37 -16.55 3.84
C GLY A 119 -16.06 -17.09 3.27
N ASP A 120 -15.39 -16.29 2.43
CA ASP A 120 -14.02 -16.52 1.99
C ASP A 120 -13.06 -15.73 2.90
N PRO A 121 -12.02 -16.37 3.49
CA PRO A 121 -11.16 -15.71 4.47
C PRO A 121 -10.49 -14.42 3.99
N LEU A 122 -10.17 -14.31 2.69
CA LEU A 122 -9.61 -13.08 2.13
C LEU A 122 -10.69 -12.03 1.94
N LEU A 123 -11.84 -12.41 1.37
CA LEU A 123 -12.90 -11.46 1.04
C LEU A 123 -13.62 -10.92 2.28
N ASP A 124 -13.62 -11.67 3.38
CA ASP A 124 -14.19 -11.21 4.66
C ASP A 124 -13.35 -10.10 5.32
N ARG A 125 -12.11 -9.91 4.88
CA ARG A 125 -11.22 -8.80 5.28
C ARG A 125 -10.99 -7.78 4.17
N ALA A 126 -11.64 -7.96 3.02
CA ALA A 126 -11.49 -7.09 1.90
C ALA A 126 -12.24 -5.77 2.12
N GLU A 127 -11.59 -4.67 1.79
CA GLU A 127 -12.17 -3.34 1.86
C GLU A 127 -12.30 -2.76 0.46
N ILE A 128 -13.47 -2.19 0.17
CA ILE A 128 -13.68 -1.41 -1.04
C ILE A 128 -13.10 -0.02 -0.82
N LEU A 129 -12.18 0.36 -1.69
CA LEU A 129 -11.47 1.63 -1.57
C LEU A 129 -12.10 2.64 -2.53
N HIS A 130 -12.57 3.73 -1.96
CA HIS A 130 -13.34 4.76 -2.66
C HIS A 130 -12.52 6.01 -2.95
N ASP A 131 -11.49 6.31 -2.14
CA ASP A 131 -10.71 7.53 -2.25
C ASP A 131 -9.19 7.28 -2.29
N PHE A 132 -8.56 7.76 -3.36
CA PHE A 132 -7.11 7.73 -3.53
C PHE A 132 -6.49 8.89 -2.75
N GLY A 133 -5.87 8.56 -1.62
CA GLY A 133 -5.39 9.55 -0.67
C GLY A 133 -5.76 9.07 0.73
N ASP A 134 -6.94 9.44 1.21
CA ASP A 134 -7.30 9.20 2.61
C ASP A 134 -7.35 7.73 3.02
N GLN A 135 -7.79 6.85 2.12
CA GLN A 135 -7.89 5.41 2.40
C GLN A 135 -6.64 4.65 1.93
N ILE A 136 -6.18 4.91 0.71
CA ILE A 136 -5.08 4.14 0.10
C ILE A 136 -3.71 4.49 0.70
N ARG A 137 -3.46 5.74 1.11
CA ARG A 137 -2.10 6.19 1.53
C ARG A 137 -1.59 5.56 2.83
N PHE A 138 -2.47 4.95 3.63
CA PHE A 138 -2.13 4.30 4.90
C PHE A 138 -2.71 2.89 5.00
N PHE A 139 -3.28 2.37 3.92
CA PHE A 139 -3.91 1.05 3.95
C PHE A 139 -2.86 -0.02 4.23
N GLY A 140 -3.01 -0.71 5.35
CA GLY A 140 -2.05 -1.69 5.84
C GLY A 140 -0.89 -1.12 6.66
N ALA A 141 -0.90 0.17 7.00
CA ALA A 141 -0.16 0.63 8.17
C ALA A 141 -0.87 0.09 9.42
N ASP A 142 -0.18 -0.72 10.23
CA ASP A 142 -0.72 -1.17 11.51
C ASP A 142 -0.33 -0.17 12.62
N PRO A 143 -1.30 0.52 13.26
CA PRO A 143 -0.99 1.55 14.25
C PRO A 143 -0.21 1.04 15.46
N GLN A 144 -0.42 -0.21 15.88
CA GLN A 144 0.30 -0.79 17.02
C GLN A 144 1.74 -1.11 16.62
N GLN A 145 1.95 -1.67 15.42
CA GLN A 145 3.31 -1.92 14.92
C GLN A 145 4.08 -0.62 14.71
N LEU A 146 3.42 0.42 14.17
CA LEU A 146 4.02 1.74 14.03
C LEU A 146 4.40 2.32 15.40
N ALA A 147 3.50 2.25 16.37
CA ALA A 147 3.75 2.73 17.73
C ALA A 147 4.94 2.01 18.39
N SER A 148 4.96 0.67 18.36
CA SER A 148 6.07 -0.10 18.95
C SER A 148 7.40 0.17 18.26
N ARG A 149 7.41 0.35 16.93
CA ARG A 149 8.63 0.68 16.19
C ARG A 149 9.15 2.07 16.55
N LEU A 150 8.25 3.05 16.57
CA LEU A 150 8.59 4.43 16.92
C LEU A 150 9.21 4.49 18.33
N GLU A 151 8.61 3.78 19.28
CA GLU A 151 9.14 3.69 20.64
C GLU A 151 10.49 2.97 20.70
N ALA A 152 10.68 1.89 19.92
CA ALA A 152 11.96 1.19 19.86
C ALA A 152 13.09 2.02 19.22
N GLU A 153 12.79 2.83 18.20
CA GLU A 153 13.78 3.62 17.47
C GLU A 153 14.11 4.95 18.15
N THR A 154 13.14 5.54 18.87
CA THR A 154 13.26 6.89 19.42
C THR A 154 13.24 6.95 20.94
N GLY A 155 12.78 5.88 21.60
CA GLY A 155 12.48 5.86 23.03
C GLY A 155 11.22 6.64 23.42
N LEU A 156 10.45 7.15 22.46
CA LEU A 156 9.26 7.99 22.69
C LEU A 156 7.97 7.24 22.37
N THR A 157 6.94 7.52 23.14
CA THR A 157 5.56 7.15 22.77
C THR A 157 5.09 7.95 21.54
N VAL A 158 4.02 7.50 20.89
CA VAL A 158 3.43 8.20 19.72
C VAL A 158 3.07 9.65 20.03
N ALA A 159 2.52 9.92 21.23
CA ALA A 159 2.15 11.27 21.63
C ALA A 159 3.39 12.17 21.82
N GLU A 160 4.44 11.65 22.46
CA GLU A 160 5.69 12.37 22.67
C GLU A 160 6.43 12.63 21.35
N ALA A 161 6.41 11.65 20.44
CA ALA A 161 6.96 11.80 19.11
C ALA A 161 6.22 12.87 18.29
N ALA A 162 4.88 12.88 18.33
CA ALA A 162 4.08 13.90 17.66
C ALA A 162 4.37 15.31 18.22
N ASP A 163 4.46 15.45 19.55
CA ASP A 163 4.85 16.71 20.20
C ASP A 163 6.25 17.15 19.78
N ALA A 164 7.22 16.22 19.75
CA ALA A 164 8.58 16.46 19.29
C ALA A 164 8.62 16.98 17.83
N PHE A 165 7.84 16.40 16.92
CA PHE A 165 7.72 16.90 15.53
C PHE A 165 7.12 18.31 15.47
N CYS A 166 6.04 18.59 16.20
CA CYS A 166 5.45 19.92 16.26
C CYS A 166 6.45 20.97 16.81
N ARG A 167 7.23 20.59 17.83
CA ARG A 167 8.28 21.45 18.40
C ARG A 167 9.40 21.72 17.40
N LEU A 168 9.87 20.70 16.69
CA LEU A 168 10.88 20.85 15.65
C LEU A 168 10.42 21.84 14.57
N HIS A 169 9.19 21.67 14.11
CA HIS A 169 8.57 22.58 13.14
C HIS A 169 8.53 24.03 13.65
N THR A 170 8.14 24.23 14.91
CA THR A 170 8.10 25.55 15.56
C THR A 170 9.49 26.19 15.66
N ILE A 171 10.51 25.42 16.05
CA ILE A 171 11.90 25.88 16.11
C ILE A 171 12.37 26.31 14.72
N ARG A 172 12.07 25.51 13.70
CA ARG A 172 12.42 25.77 12.31
C ARG A 172 11.77 27.05 11.80
N GLU A 173 10.47 27.23 12.01
CA GLU A 173 9.78 28.47 11.63
C GLU A 173 10.39 29.69 12.32
N ALA A 174 10.70 29.59 13.62
CA ALA A 174 11.32 30.68 14.37
C ALA A 174 12.73 31.05 13.87
N GLN A 175 13.51 30.07 13.40
CA GLN A 175 14.88 30.28 12.95
C GLN A 175 14.99 30.65 11.46
N LEU A 176 14.12 30.10 10.61
CA LEU A 176 14.17 30.32 9.15
C LEU A 176 13.21 31.43 8.68
N GLY A 177 12.09 31.66 9.36
CA GLY A 177 11.05 32.60 8.94
C GLY A 177 10.46 32.31 7.55
N GLU A 178 9.57 33.18 7.06
CA GLU A 178 8.86 33.00 5.79
C GLU A 178 9.70 33.33 4.54
N ASN A 179 10.73 34.18 4.65
CA ASN A 179 11.58 34.62 3.54
C ASN A 179 13.07 34.39 3.85
N THR A 180 13.46 33.12 3.92
CA THR A 180 14.80 32.73 4.37
C THR A 180 15.86 32.92 3.28
N SER A 181 16.93 33.64 3.61
CA SER A 181 18.11 33.73 2.73
C SER A 181 18.90 32.42 2.73
N LEU A 182 19.65 32.14 1.65
CA LEU A 182 20.54 30.98 1.59
C LEU A 182 21.54 30.95 2.77
N PRO A 183 22.21 32.06 3.14
CA PRO A 183 23.08 32.08 4.33
C PRO A 183 22.37 31.67 5.63
N THR A 184 21.13 32.09 5.84
CA THR A 184 20.34 31.71 7.03
C THR A 184 20.05 30.21 7.04
N ARG A 185 19.73 29.63 5.88
CA ARG A 185 19.52 28.17 5.76
C ARG A 185 20.81 27.39 6.03
N MET A 186 21.94 27.85 5.50
CA MET A 186 23.23 27.20 5.75
C MET A 186 23.59 27.24 7.24
N ALA A 187 23.40 28.38 7.91
CA ALA A 187 23.66 28.50 9.35
C ALA A 187 22.76 27.58 10.19
N TYR A 188 21.49 27.44 9.82
CA TYR A 188 20.57 26.48 10.45
C TYR A 188 21.04 25.04 10.28
N ILE A 189 21.41 24.66 9.05
CA ILE A 189 21.91 23.31 8.74
C ILE A 189 23.20 23.02 9.53
N ASP A 190 24.14 23.96 9.57
CA ASP A 190 25.39 23.81 10.33
C ASP A 190 25.11 23.62 11.83
N GLN A 191 24.16 24.37 12.38
CA GLN A 191 23.71 24.21 13.76
C GLN A 191 23.09 22.82 13.98
N LEU A 192 22.24 22.36 13.06
CA LEU A 192 21.58 21.06 13.14
C LEU A 192 22.59 19.90 13.09
N TYR A 193 23.57 19.95 12.19
CA TYR A 193 24.66 18.96 12.16
C TYR A 193 25.54 19.00 13.42
N ALA A 194 25.81 20.19 13.98
CA ALA A 194 26.54 20.29 15.23
C ALA A 194 25.75 19.72 16.42
N THR A 195 24.43 19.91 16.46
CA THR A 195 23.51 19.33 17.44
C THR A 195 23.50 17.80 17.34
N ILE A 196 23.39 17.25 16.13
CA ILE A 196 23.46 15.79 15.87
C ILE A 196 24.81 15.21 16.30
N ALA A 197 25.92 15.83 15.85
CA ALA A 197 27.27 15.32 16.11
C ALA A 197 27.66 15.32 17.59
N ASN A 198 27.07 16.22 18.39
CA ASN A 198 27.32 16.28 19.82
C ASN A 198 26.28 15.52 20.67
N GLU A 199 25.33 14.82 20.03
CA GLU A 199 24.17 14.17 20.69
C GLU A 199 23.36 15.12 21.60
N ARG A 200 23.50 16.43 21.39
CA ARG A 200 22.80 17.46 22.14
C ARG A 200 21.53 17.75 21.40
N GLY A 201 20.47 16.97 21.61
CA GLY A 201 19.17 17.25 20.99
C GLY A 201 18.69 18.68 21.29
N PHE A 202 17.80 19.23 20.46
CA PHE A 202 17.18 20.52 20.76
C PHE A 202 16.31 20.39 22.01
N ALA A 203 16.81 20.87 23.14
CA ALA A 203 16.09 20.93 24.39
C ALA A 203 15.65 22.38 24.66
N THR A 204 14.41 22.54 25.11
CA THR A 204 13.90 23.78 25.70
C THR A 204 13.74 23.54 27.19
N ASP A 205 13.82 24.57 28.03
CA ASP A 205 13.97 24.46 29.50
C ASP A 205 12.92 23.58 30.22
N ASN A 206 11.80 23.24 29.57
CA ASN A 206 10.70 22.45 30.13
C ASN A 206 10.33 21.20 29.31
N GLN A 207 11.12 20.79 28.32
CA GLN A 207 10.77 19.66 27.46
C GLN A 207 12.01 18.79 27.14
N PRO A 208 11.83 17.47 26.99
CA PRO A 208 12.93 16.57 26.68
C PRO A 208 13.61 16.95 25.34
N PRO A 209 14.91 16.64 25.19
CA PRO A 209 15.62 16.87 23.94
C PRO A 209 14.95 16.11 22.78
N LEU A 210 14.90 16.73 21.60
CA LEU A 210 14.48 16.02 20.39
C LEU A 210 15.43 14.86 20.07
N PRO A 211 14.94 13.64 19.81
CA PRO A 211 15.77 12.51 19.42
C PRO A 211 16.57 12.83 18.14
N ALA A 212 17.85 12.43 18.11
CA ALA A 212 18.71 12.66 16.95
C ALA A 212 18.14 12.03 15.66
N THR A 213 17.39 10.93 15.78
CA THR A 213 16.70 10.28 14.66
C THR A 213 15.71 11.19 13.94
N PHE A 214 15.06 12.13 14.64
CA PHE A 214 14.16 13.10 14.01
C PHE A 214 14.90 14.25 13.32
N LEU A 215 16.14 14.51 13.71
CA LEU A 215 16.95 15.58 13.13
C LEU A 215 17.66 15.12 11.85
N ILE A 216 17.95 13.83 11.70
CA ILE A 216 18.63 13.27 10.52
C ILE A 216 17.73 13.31 9.26
N ASP A 217 16.41 13.26 9.43
CA ASP A 217 15.43 13.27 8.35
C ASP A 217 14.96 14.69 7.93
N GLU A 218 15.53 15.77 8.50
CA GLU A 218 15.30 17.17 8.06
C GLU A 218 16.12 17.56 6.82
#